data_AF-E9I4S8-F1
#
_entry.id   AF-E9I4S8-F1
#
_cell.length_a   1.000
_cell.length_b   1.000
_cell.length_c   1.000
_cell.angle_alpha   90.00
_cell.angle_beta   90.00
_cell.angle_gamma   90.00
#
_symmetry.space_group_name_H-M   'P 1'
#
loop_
_entity.id
_entity.type
_entity.pdbx_description
1 polymer ?
#
loop_
_entity_poly.entity_id
_entity_poly.type
_entity_poly.pdbx_seq_one_letter_code
_entity_poly.pdbx_strand_id
1 'polypeptide(L)'
;MTGLSTAFKFPVAYFFVRNLTATDLFKLTQFVLEGLENKSFRVARVVGDNASTNVKMFKMWSPDNKLVHFIEHPHDENRLLFFSFDYTHILKNIRNLQADRQFDICGYPVSFDLLRRVQVIQKNYPFFRPYRNLTDKHTNPNTLDRMKVRFAYDVYSDEMIATFELFKKYGAEGFTNEGQHIRKRLAVKKHFTKGDDPRLRYLEETLQNYLEKWKDHTVKTRNSQGFLSKETYEALIFTCKSTAACVRYLLQERKFKFVLTRRFSTDI
;
A
#
# COMPACT_ATOMS: atom_id res chain seq x y z
N MET A 1 -3.25 -4.51 -18.72
CA MET A 1 -2.21 -5.52 -18.37
C MET A 1 -0.86 -4.83 -18.23
N THR A 2 -0.07 -5.24 -17.24
CA THR A 2 1.30 -4.76 -16.99
C THR A 2 2.25 -5.95 -17.00
N GLY A 3 3.34 -5.87 -17.76
CA GLY A 3 4.32 -6.95 -17.86
C GLY A 3 5.19 -7.06 -16.60
N LEU A 4 5.29 -8.26 -16.00
CA LEU A 4 6.11 -8.47 -14.80
C LEU A 4 7.61 -8.59 -15.12
N SER A 5 7.97 -9.33 -16.17
CA SER A 5 9.35 -9.51 -16.63
C SER A 5 9.76 -8.45 -17.66
N THR A 6 8.84 -8.07 -18.55
CA THR A 6 9.07 -7.13 -19.65
C THR A 6 8.38 -5.79 -19.39
N ALA A 7 9.03 -4.69 -19.76
CA ALA A 7 8.52 -3.34 -19.51
C ALA A 7 7.47 -2.98 -20.57
N PHE A 8 6.22 -3.42 -20.37
CA PHE A 8 5.10 -3.01 -21.22
C PHE A 8 3.81 -2.83 -20.40
N LYS A 9 2.93 -1.97 -20.88
CA LYS A 9 1.58 -1.76 -20.35
C LYS A 9 0.62 -1.62 -21.53
N PHE A 10 -0.47 -2.36 -21.51
CA PHE A 10 -1.43 -2.37 -22.61
C PHE A 10 -2.87 -2.49 -22.08
N PRO A 11 -3.82 -1.66 -22.56
CA PRO A 11 -5.24 -1.83 -22.26
C PRO A 11 -5.76 -3.07 -23.00
N VAL A 12 -6.22 -4.08 -22.26
CA VAL A 12 -6.64 -5.37 -22.84
C VAL A 12 -8.14 -5.48 -23.04
N ALA A 13 -8.91 -4.63 -22.36
CA ALA A 13 -10.36 -4.58 -22.45
C ALA A 13 -10.88 -3.22 -21.99
N TYR A 14 -12.01 -2.81 -22.55
CA TYR A 14 -12.74 -1.61 -22.16
C TYR A 14 -14.24 -1.89 -22.30
N PHE A 15 -15.01 -1.60 -21.26
CA PHE A 15 -16.45 -1.89 -21.22
C PHE A 15 -17.21 -0.64 -20.78
N PHE A 16 -18.23 -0.25 -21.54
CA PHE A 16 -19.16 0.80 -21.13
C PHE A 16 -20.27 0.17 -20.28
N VAL A 17 -20.38 0.61 -19.03
CA VAL A 17 -21.32 0.05 -18.05
C VAL A 17 -21.97 1.18 -17.27
N ARG A 18 -23.30 1.15 -17.13
CA ARG A 18 -24.06 2.21 -16.42
C ARG A 18 -23.90 2.07 -14.90
N ASN A 19 -23.91 0.84 -14.39
CA ASN A 19 -23.66 0.49 -12.99
C ASN A 19 -22.97 -0.88 -12.95
N LEU A 20 -21.67 -0.92 -12.67
CA LEU A 20 -20.94 -2.18 -12.62
C LEU A 20 -21.17 -2.88 -11.29
N THR A 21 -21.87 -4.03 -11.31
CA THR A 21 -22.01 -4.86 -10.12
C THR A 21 -20.77 -5.74 -9.90
N ALA A 22 -20.60 -6.28 -8.70
CA ALA A 22 -19.50 -7.18 -8.40
C ALA A 22 -19.55 -8.46 -9.27
N THR A 23 -20.76 -8.94 -9.55
CA THR A 23 -21.00 -10.11 -10.42
C THR A 23 -20.62 -9.81 -11.86
N ASP A 24 -20.98 -8.63 -12.38
CA ASP A 24 -20.60 -8.23 -13.73
C ASP A 24 -19.07 -8.10 -13.83
N LEU A 25 -18.45 -7.45 -12.84
CA LEU A 25 -17.00 -7.32 -12.81
C LEU A 25 -16.29 -8.67 -12.73
N PHE A 26 -16.83 -9.63 -11.95
CA PHE A 26 -16.30 -10.98 -11.88
C PHE A 26 -16.31 -11.66 -13.25
N LYS A 27 -17.46 -11.66 -13.94
CA LYS A 27 -17.61 -12.23 -15.29
C LYS A 27 -16.69 -11.57 -16.31
N LEU A 28 -16.60 -10.23 -16.30
CA LEU A 28 -15.70 -9.50 -17.17
C LEU A 28 -14.23 -9.83 -16.88
N THR A 29 -13.86 -9.99 -15.61
CA THR A 29 -12.50 -10.37 -15.23
C THR A 29 -12.15 -11.77 -15.73
N GLN A 30 -13.08 -12.74 -15.60
CA GLN A 30 -12.90 -14.09 -16.14
C GLN A 30 -12.74 -14.07 -17.67
N PHE A 31 -13.60 -13.33 -18.38
CA PHE A 31 -13.53 -13.18 -19.84
C PHE A 31 -12.17 -12.62 -20.30
N VAL A 32 -11.67 -11.58 -19.61
CA VAL A 32 -10.37 -11.00 -19.93
C VAL A 32 -9.23 -11.97 -19.61
N LEU A 33 -9.32 -12.70 -18.49
CA LEU A 33 -8.32 -13.68 -18.08
C LEU A 33 -8.19 -14.80 -19.13
N GLU A 34 -9.31 -15.38 -19.54
CA GLU A 34 -9.38 -16.40 -20.60
C GLU A 34 -8.78 -15.87 -21.92
N GLY A 35 -9.18 -14.67 -22.32
CA GLY A 35 -8.70 -14.04 -23.56
C GLY A 35 -7.19 -13.75 -23.57
N LEU A 36 -6.57 -13.56 -22.40
CA LEU A 36 -5.13 -13.40 -22.24
C LEU A 36 -4.40 -14.75 -22.27
N GLU A 37 -4.95 -15.75 -21.58
CA GLU A 37 -4.38 -17.09 -21.54
C GLU A 37 -4.37 -17.76 -22.92
N ASN A 38 -5.44 -17.58 -23.70
CA ASN A 38 -5.51 -18.04 -25.11
C ASN A 38 -4.44 -17.39 -26.01
N LYS A 39 -3.91 -16.22 -25.62
CA LYS A 39 -2.81 -15.52 -26.30
C LYS A 39 -1.45 -15.82 -25.67
N SER A 40 -1.36 -16.87 -24.85
CA SER A 40 -0.15 -17.29 -24.12
C SER A 40 0.36 -16.30 -23.06
N PHE A 41 -0.44 -15.28 -22.68
CA PHE A 41 -0.09 -14.45 -21.53
C PHE A 41 -0.45 -15.18 -20.24
N ARG A 42 0.56 -15.38 -19.37
CA ARG A 42 0.37 -16.03 -18.07
C ARG A 42 0.11 -14.99 -17.00
N VAL A 43 -1.14 -14.90 -16.56
CA VAL A 43 -1.53 -13.91 -15.54
C VAL A 43 -1.21 -14.44 -14.16
N ALA A 44 -0.36 -13.73 -13.41
CA ALA A 44 0.01 -14.11 -12.05
C ALA A 44 -0.80 -13.38 -10.98
N ARG A 45 -1.39 -12.21 -11.30
CA ARG A 45 -2.01 -11.35 -10.30
C ARG A 45 -3.12 -10.49 -10.88
N VAL A 46 -4.19 -10.32 -10.11
CA VAL A 46 -5.24 -9.31 -10.32
C VAL A 46 -5.14 -8.25 -9.23
N VAL A 47 -5.19 -6.98 -9.63
CA VAL A 47 -5.10 -5.82 -8.72
C VAL A 47 -6.33 -4.94 -8.92
N GLY A 48 -6.97 -4.58 -7.82
CA GLY A 48 -8.11 -3.66 -7.79
C GLY A 48 -7.96 -2.61 -6.70
N ASP A 49 -8.79 -1.58 -6.71
CA ASP A 49 -8.89 -0.69 -5.55
C ASP A 49 -9.68 -1.37 -4.41
N ASN A 50 -9.69 -0.74 -3.22
CA ASN A 50 -10.43 -1.25 -2.07
C ASN A 50 -11.92 -0.83 -2.07
N ALA A 51 -12.54 -0.62 -3.24
CA ALA A 51 -13.97 -0.35 -3.32
C ALA A 51 -14.78 -1.62 -3.02
N SER A 52 -15.98 -1.43 -2.47
CA SER A 52 -16.86 -2.54 -2.06
C SER A 52 -17.19 -3.52 -3.21
N THR A 53 -17.32 -3.02 -4.44
CA THR A 53 -17.50 -3.85 -5.65
C THR A 53 -16.31 -4.77 -5.90
N ASN A 54 -15.08 -4.27 -5.78
CA ASN A 54 -13.85 -5.06 -5.95
C ASN A 54 -13.67 -6.07 -4.83
N VAL A 55 -13.94 -5.69 -3.58
CA VAL A 55 -13.90 -6.61 -2.43
C VAL A 55 -14.88 -7.77 -2.62
N LYS A 56 -16.11 -7.49 -3.06
CA LYS A 56 -17.10 -8.52 -3.36
C LYS A 56 -16.66 -9.41 -4.52
N MET A 57 -16.14 -8.83 -5.60
CA MET A 57 -15.63 -9.59 -6.74
C MET A 57 -14.47 -10.52 -6.33
N PHE A 58 -13.52 -10.07 -5.52
CA PHE A 58 -12.44 -10.91 -5.00
C PHE A 58 -12.94 -12.07 -4.14
N LYS A 59 -13.98 -11.85 -3.33
CA LYS A 59 -14.62 -12.93 -2.56
C LYS A 59 -15.23 -14.01 -3.45
N MET A 60 -15.80 -13.64 -4.60
CA MET A 60 -16.46 -14.59 -5.52
C MET A 60 -15.50 -15.59 -6.17
N TRP A 61 -14.18 -15.35 -6.10
CA TRP A 61 -13.17 -16.32 -6.55
C TRP A 61 -12.99 -17.51 -5.59
N SER A 62 -13.43 -17.38 -4.34
CA SER A 62 -13.39 -18.46 -3.36
C SER A 62 -14.72 -19.21 -3.30
N PRO A 63 -14.73 -20.56 -3.22
CA PRO A 63 -15.97 -21.34 -3.14
C PRO A 63 -16.90 -20.93 -1.98
N ASP A 64 -16.31 -20.49 -0.86
CA ASP A 64 -16.99 -20.06 0.35
C ASP A 64 -17.23 -18.55 0.42
N ASN A 65 -17.04 -17.82 -0.68
CA ASN A 65 -17.15 -16.36 -0.77
C ASN A 65 -16.28 -15.62 0.28
N LYS A 66 -15.18 -16.23 0.71
CA LYS A 66 -14.20 -15.60 1.58
C LYS A 66 -13.14 -14.87 0.78
N LEU A 67 -12.59 -13.84 1.40
CA LEU A 67 -11.54 -13.05 0.79
C LEU A 67 -10.21 -13.81 0.96
N VAL A 68 -9.74 -14.43 -0.12
CA VAL A 68 -8.50 -15.21 -0.17
C VAL A 68 -7.43 -14.48 -0.97
N HIS A 69 -6.16 -14.59 -0.57
CA HIS A 69 -5.05 -13.86 -1.19
C HIS A 69 -4.60 -14.46 -2.53
N PHE A 70 -4.93 -15.72 -2.77
CA PHE A 70 -4.67 -16.44 -4.00
C PHE A 70 -5.61 -17.64 -4.15
N ILE A 71 -5.71 -18.15 -5.37
CA ILE A 71 -6.38 -19.41 -5.72
C ILE A 71 -5.52 -20.20 -6.72
N GLU A 72 -5.87 -21.45 -6.96
CA GLU A 72 -5.44 -22.15 -8.17
C GLU A 72 -5.95 -21.41 -9.41
N HIS A 73 -5.09 -21.31 -10.42
CA HIS A 73 -5.39 -20.52 -11.60
C HIS A 73 -6.47 -21.23 -12.43
N PRO A 74 -7.58 -20.55 -12.79
CA PRO A 74 -8.77 -21.18 -13.38
C PRO A 74 -8.54 -21.82 -14.76
N HIS A 75 -7.41 -21.54 -15.39
CA HIS A 75 -7.02 -22.09 -16.69
C HIS A 75 -5.75 -22.96 -16.63
N ASP A 76 -5.15 -23.16 -15.45
CA ASP A 76 -3.95 -23.99 -15.27
C ASP A 76 -3.73 -24.29 -13.77
N GLU A 77 -4.08 -25.50 -13.35
CA GLU A 77 -3.99 -25.96 -11.96
C GLU A 77 -2.56 -25.91 -11.40
N ASN A 78 -1.54 -25.93 -12.26
CA ASN A 78 -0.15 -25.82 -11.82
C ASN A 78 0.27 -24.37 -11.50
N ARG A 79 -0.65 -23.40 -11.60
CA ARG A 79 -0.36 -22.00 -11.26
C ARG A 79 -1.29 -21.45 -10.22
N LEU A 80 -0.79 -20.41 -9.57
CA LEU A 80 -1.57 -19.62 -8.63
C LEU A 80 -1.91 -18.27 -9.26
N LEU A 81 -3.14 -17.82 -9.02
CA LEU A 81 -3.60 -16.47 -9.31
C LEU A 81 -3.70 -15.69 -7.99
N PHE A 82 -2.93 -14.61 -7.87
CA PHE A 82 -2.91 -13.78 -6.66
C PHE A 82 -3.87 -12.60 -6.77
N PHE A 83 -4.48 -12.21 -5.66
CA PHE A 83 -5.34 -11.02 -5.55
C PHE A 83 -4.71 -10.03 -4.59
N SER A 84 -4.71 -8.75 -4.94
CA SER A 84 -4.24 -7.69 -4.04
C SER A 84 -5.00 -6.40 -4.28
N PHE A 85 -5.11 -5.57 -3.25
CA PHE A 85 -5.54 -4.20 -3.45
C PHE A 85 -4.36 -3.32 -3.85
N ASP A 86 -4.64 -2.22 -4.53
CA ASP A 86 -3.58 -1.30 -4.91
C ASP A 86 -3.01 -0.60 -3.66
N TYR A 87 -1.74 -0.87 -3.37
CA TYR A 87 -1.05 -0.32 -2.21
C TYR A 87 -0.90 1.20 -2.29
N THR A 88 -0.91 1.80 -3.50
CA THR A 88 -0.87 3.26 -3.65
C THR A 88 -2.15 3.91 -3.13
N HIS A 89 -3.30 3.28 -3.39
CA HIS A 89 -4.60 3.71 -2.90
C HIS A 89 -4.72 3.49 -1.39
N ILE A 90 -4.17 2.39 -0.85
CA ILE A 90 -4.10 2.16 0.59
C ILE A 90 -3.28 3.25 1.28
N LEU A 91 -2.09 3.58 0.75
CA LEU A 91 -1.24 4.64 1.30
C LEU A 91 -1.95 6.00 1.29
N LYS A 92 -2.65 6.30 0.19
CA LYS A 92 -3.50 7.50 0.08
C LYS A 92 -4.61 7.52 1.15
N ASN A 93 -5.25 6.38 1.42
CA ASN A 93 -6.29 6.29 2.44
C ASN A 93 -5.72 6.49 3.85
N ILE A 94 -4.57 5.90 4.16
CA ILE A 94 -3.86 6.11 5.45
C ILE A 94 -3.52 7.59 5.62
N ARG A 95 -2.97 8.23 4.57
CA ARG A 95 -2.68 9.67 4.55
C ARG A 95 -3.92 10.49 4.85
N ASN A 96 -5.02 10.23 4.16
CA ASN A 96 -6.27 10.97 4.34
C ASN A 96 -6.81 10.81 5.76
N LEU A 97 -6.80 9.59 6.31
CA LEU A 97 -7.17 9.34 7.69
C LEU A 97 -6.30 10.15 8.66
N GLN A 98 -4.97 10.11 8.51
CA GLN A 98 -4.06 10.87 9.39
C GLN A 98 -4.20 12.40 9.25
N ALA A 99 -4.63 12.88 8.07
CA ALA A 99 -4.93 14.29 7.86
C ALA A 99 -6.20 14.72 8.60
N ASP A 100 -7.18 13.82 8.72
CA ASP A 100 -8.48 14.08 9.34
C ASP A 100 -8.48 13.87 10.86
N ARG A 101 -7.63 12.96 11.36
CA ARG A 101 -7.58 12.59 12.77
C ARG A 101 -6.18 12.28 13.25
N GLN A 102 -5.99 12.40 14.55
CA GLN A 102 -4.77 11.98 15.23
C GLN A 102 -4.76 10.47 15.44
N PHE A 103 -3.69 9.83 15.02
CA PHE A 103 -3.43 8.44 15.36
C PHE A 103 -2.89 8.31 16.78
N ASP A 104 -3.18 7.19 17.43
CA ASP A 104 -2.72 6.85 18.77
C ASP A 104 -1.95 5.54 18.68
N ILE A 105 -0.68 5.65 18.35
CA ILE A 105 0.21 4.51 18.17
C ILE A 105 0.69 4.09 19.55
N CYS A 106 -0.06 3.21 20.21
CA CYS A 106 0.32 2.65 21.51
C CYS A 106 0.63 3.71 22.59
N GLY A 107 -0.19 4.76 22.69
CA GLY A 107 -0.02 5.86 23.64
C GLY A 107 0.77 7.04 23.07
N TYR A 108 1.32 6.91 21.86
CA TYR A 108 2.01 7.99 21.17
C TYR A 108 1.08 8.68 20.18
N PRO A 109 0.68 9.93 20.43
CA PRO A 109 -0.14 10.70 19.52
C PRO A 109 0.66 11.08 18.26
N VAL A 110 0.13 10.72 17.09
CA VAL A 110 0.76 11.00 15.79
C VAL A 110 -0.25 11.71 14.89
N SER A 111 -0.02 13.00 14.67
CA SER A 111 -0.83 13.88 13.82
C SER A 111 0.00 14.48 12.67
N PHE A 112 -0.65 15.27 11.81
CA PHE A 112 0.03 16.07 10.79
C PHE A 112 0.72 17.34 11.35
N ASP A 113 0.76 17.54 12.67
CA ASP A 113 1.33 18.76 13.24
C ASP A 113 2.84 18.87 13.03
N LEU A 114 3.57 17.75 13.09
CA LEU A 114 5.00 17.74 12.73
C LEU A 114 5.21 18.17 11.27
N LEU A 115 4.36 17.68 10.37
CA LEU A 115 4.40 18.04 8.96
C LEU A 115 4.11 19.55 8.76
N ARG A 116 3.11 20.08 9.46
CA ARG A 116 2.78 21.52 9.48
C ARG A 116 3.93 22.35 10.03
N ARG A 117 4.61 21.89 11.08
CA ARG A 117 5.80 22.56 11.64
C ARG A 117 6.94 22.65 10.63
N VAL A 118 7.25 21.56 9.91
CA VAL A 118 8.27 21.59 8.83
C VAL A 118 7.90 22.66 7.80
N GLN A 119 6.64 22.71 7.39
CA GLN A 119 6.17 23.72 6.45
C GLN A 119 6.31 25.16 6.98
N VAL A 120 5.96 25.41 8.24
CA VAL A 120 6.13 26.72 8.88
C VAL A 120 7.61 27.12 8.91
N ILE A 121 8.50 26.21 9.31
CA ILE A 121 9.95 26.45 9.30
C ILE A 121 10.44 26.81 7.89
N GLN A 122 10.03 26.06 6.86
CA GLN A 122 10.43 26.35 5.47
C GLN A 122 9.89 27.67 4.93
N LYS A 123 8.71 28.11 5.41
CA LYS A 123 8.16 29.43 5.07
C LYS A 123 8.94 30.55 5.76
N ASN A 124 9.31 30.36 7.02
CA ASN A 124 10.05 31.35 7.81
C ASN A 124 11.54 31.45 7.41
N TYR A 125 12.12 30.36 6.89
CA TYR A 125 13.50 30.31 6.42
C TYR A 125 13.56 29.89 4.94
N PRO A 126 13.28 30.79 3.98
CA PRO A 126 13.14 30.43 2.56
C PRO A 126 14.37 29.76 1.94
N PHE A 127 15.57 30.08 2.47
CA PHE A 127 16.85 29.51 2.05
C PHE A 127 17.15 28.13 2.66
N PHE A 128 16.40 27.71 3.67
CA PHE A 128 16.53 26.41 4.33
C PHE A 128 15.27 25.57 4.07
N ARG A 129 15.29 24.80 2.98
CA ARG A 129 14.20 23.89 2.57
C ARG A 129 14.67 22.43 2.59
N PRO A 130 14.72 21.78 3.77
CA PRO A 130 15.15 20.39 3.89
C PRO A 130 14.28 19.43 3.09
N TYR A 131 13.01 19.77 2.84
CA TYR A 131 12.12 19.00 1.98
C TYR A 131 11.37 19.88 0.96
N ARG A 132 11.83 19.83 -0.29
CA ARG A 132 11.40 20.75 -1.38
C ARG A 132 9.97 20.55 -1.85
N ASN A 133 9.43 19.33 -1.75
CA ASN A 133 8.11 19.01 -2.29
C ASN A 133 6.96 19.38 -1.34
N LEU A 134 7.23 19.72 -0.08
CA LEU A 134 6.17 19.99 0.90
C LEU A 134 5.52 21.34 0.62
N THR A 135 4.19 21.30 0.48
CA THR A 135 3.34 22.46 0.21
C THR A 135 2.06 22.40 1.04
N ASP A 136 1.28 23.48 1.06
CA ASP A 136 0.00 23.57 1.81
C ASP A 136 -0.98 22.47 1.39
N LYS A 137 -0.87 21.99 0.15
CA LYS A 137 -1.67 20.89 -0.40
C LYS A 137 -1.39 19.54 0.25
N HIS A 138 -0.26 19.38 0.94
CA HIS A 138 0.10 18.15 1.65
C HIS A 138 -0.47 18.14 3.07
N THR A 139 -0.35 19.26 3.78
CA THR A 139 -0.76 19.42 5.17
C THR A 139 -2.25 19.70 5.33
N ASN A 140 -2.83 20.43 4.37
CA ASN A 140 -4.24 20.82 4.34
C ASN A 140 -4.86 20.48 2.97
N PRO A 141 -4.99 19.19 2.63
CA PRO A 141 -5.46 18.77 1.31
C PRO A 141 -6.97 19.01 1.12
N ASN A 142 -7.34 19.69 0.02
CA ASN A 142 -8.73 19.75 -0.45
C ASN A 142 -9.15 18.41 -1.11
N THR A 143 -10.40 18.31 -1.55
CA THR A 143 -10.96 17.10 -2.18
C THR A 143 -10.14 16.58 -3.37
N LEU A 144 -9.61 17.47 -4.22
CA LEU A 144 -8.79 17.08 -5.36
C LEU A 144 -7.39 16.61 -4.94
N ASP A 145 -6.81 17.27 -3.93
CA ASP A 145 -5.49 16.93 -3.41
C ASP A 145 -5.51 15.63 -2.58
N ARG A 146 -6.67 15.29 -1.99
CA ARG A 146 -6.91 13.99 -1.33
C ARG A 146 -6.84 12.81 -2.29
N MET A 147 -7.11 13.03 -3.57
CA MET A 147 -7.06 11.99 -4.61
C MET A 147 -5.64 11.73 -5.14
N LYS A 148 -4.70 12.65 -4.94
CA LYS A 148 -3.34 12.55 -5.47
C LYS A 148 -2.48 11.62 -4.62
N VAL A 149 -2.22 10.43 -5.14
CA VAL A 149 -1.31 9.43 -4.57
C VAL A 149 0.10 9.99 -4.35
N ARG A 150 0.59 10.83 -5.27
CA ARG A 150 1.90 11.48 -5.16
C ARG A 150 2.10 12.21 -3.82
N PHE A 151 1.08 12.91 -3.32
CA PHE A 151 1.18 13.60 -2.04
C PHE A 151 1.31 12.64 -0.85
N ALA A 152 0.72 11.45 -0.94
CA ALA A 152 0.91 10.43 0.07
C ALA A 152 2.36 9.89 0.06
N TYR A 153 2.94 9.69 -1.12
CA TYR A 153 4.37 9.35 -1.24
C TYR A 153 5.27 10.43 -0.67
N ASP A 154 4.97 11.70 -0.96
CA ASP A 154 5.76 12.83 -0.48
C ASP A 154 5.74 12.93 1.06
N VAL A 155 4.56 12.73 1.70
CA VAL A 155 4.40 12.75 3.16
C VAL A 155 5.17 11.62 3.85
N TYR A 156 5.15 10.42 3.29
CA TYR A 156 5.82 9.24 3.87
C TYR A 156 7.18 8.95 3.20
N SER A 157 7.79 9.97 2.59
CA SER A 157 9.06 9.85 1.87
C SER A 157 10.25 9.71 2.81
N ASP A 158 11.36 9.21 2.24
CA ASP A 158 12.60 9.08 2.99
C ASP A 158 13.18 10.45 3.34
N GLU A 159 13.04 11.42 2.45
CA GLU A 159 13.50 12.78 2.62
C GLU A 159 12.70 13.51 3.71
N MET A 160 11.39 13.25 3.83
CA MET A 160 10.59 13.78 4.95
C MET A 160 11.05 13.20 6.29
N ILE A 161 11.25 11.90 6.38
CA ILE A 161 11.78 11.25 7.59
C ILE A 161 13.16 11.82 7.95
N ALA A 162 14.04 11.99 6.96
CA ALA A 162 15.37 12.59 7.18
C ALA A 162 15.27 14.05 7.67
N THR A 163 14.26 14.78 7.21
CA THR A 163 13.95 16.14 7.67
C THR A 163 13.53 16.14 9.15
N PHE A 164 12.67 15.20 9.57
CA PHE A 164 12.32 15.04 10.98
C PHE A 164 13.53 14.67 11.84
N GLU A 165 14.38 13.74 11.38
CA GLU A 165 15.63 13.36 12.07
C GLU A 165 16.59 14.54 12.22
N LEU A 166 16.70 15.38 11.17
CA LEU A 166 17.53 16.59 11.19
C LEU A 166 17.03 17.57 12.25
N PHE A 167 15.73 17.86 12.27
CA PHE A 167 15.13 18.75 13.25
C PHE A 167 15.25 18.22 14.69
N LYS A 168 15.08 16.90 14.88
CA LYS A 168 15.35 16.25 16.16
C LYS A 168 16.82 16.42 16.60
N LYS A 169 17.77 16.19 15.70
CA LYS A 169 19.21 16.30 15.99
C LYS A 169 19.60 17.69 16.49
N TYR A 170 18.98 18.74 15.95
CA TYR A 170 19.29 20.13 16.31
C TYR A 170 18.32 20.72 17.33
N GLY A 171 17.52 19.89 18.01
CA GLY A 171 16.66 20.32 19.11
C GLY A 171 15.52 21.27 18.70
N ALA A 172 15.04 21.17 17.45
CA ALA A 172 13.92 21.99 17.01
C ALA A 172 12.65 21.64 17.80
N GLU A 173 11.98 22.67 18.30
CA GLU A 173 10.83 22.53 19.19
C GLU A 173 9.71 21.67 18.57
N GLY A 174 9.29 20.64 19.31
CA GLY A 174 8.27 19.66 18.89
C GLY A 174 8.79 18.51 18.03
N PHE A 175 10.08 18.45 17.68
CA PHE A 175 10.70 17.28 17.04
C PHE A 175 11.50 16.42 18.04
N THR A 176 11.52 16.83 19.31
CA THR A 176 12.18 16.14 20.42
C THR A 176 11.18 15.31 21.22
N ASN A 177 10.91 14.08 20.76
CA ASN A 177 10.36 13.02 21.62
C ASN A 177 11.47 11.98 21.88
N GLU A 178 11.66 11.64 23.16
CA GLU A 178 12.47 10.50 23.61
C GLU A 178 11.83 9.21 23.08
N GLY A 179 12.65 8.35 22.45
CA GLY A 179 12.17 7.09 21.89
C GLY A 179 11.72 7.18 20.43
N GLN A 180 12.69 7.24 19.52
CA GLN A 180 12.70 6.46 18.28
C GLN A 180 14.03 6.74 17.57
N HIS A 181 14.99 5.89 17.89
CA HIS A 181 16.26 5.75 17.22
C HIS A 181 16.22 4.40 16.51
N ILE A 182 16.54 4.39 15.22
CA ILE A 182 17.60 3.57 14.62
C ILE A 182 17.47 3.70 13.10
N ARG A 183 18.60 4.10 12.50
CA ARG A 183 18.75 4.62 11.15
C ARG A 183 18.53 3.61 10.03
N LYS A 184 18.19 4.21 8.89
CA LYS A 184 18.12 3.67 7.53
C LYS A 184 19.45 3.13 6.97
N ARG A 185 19.34 2.00 6.26
CA ARG A 185 19.89 1.74 4.92
C ARG A 185 18.79 1.00 4.14
N LEU A 186 18.31 1.54 3.01
CA LEU A 186 17.04 1.14 2.38
C LEU A 186 17.17 -0.16 1.57
N ALA A 187 17.22 -1.30 2.27
CA ALA A 187 17.00 -2.61 1.66
C ALA A 187 15.55 -2.77 1.16
N VAL A 188 14.56 -2.07 1.72
CA VAL A 188 13.12 -2.26 1.42
C VAL A 188 12.76 -1.99 -0.04
N LYS A 189 13.40 -1.02 -0.70
CA LYS A 189 13.19 -0.70 -2.13
C LYS A 189 13.95 -1.61 -3.10
N LYS A 190 14.84 -2.48 -2.59
CA LYS A 190 15.61 -3.40 -3.43
C LYS A 190 14.67 -4.44 -4.04
N HIS A 191 14.97 -4.91 -5.24
CA HIS A 191 14.31 -6.10 -5.78
C HIS A 191 14.45 -7.27 -4.81
N PHE A 192 13.46 -8.16 -4.78
CA PHE A 192 13.56 -9.41 -4.01
C PHE A 192 14.33 -10.42 -4.86
N THR A 193 15.34 -11.08 -4.29
CA THR A 193 16.15 -12.11 -4.97
C THR A 193 16.03 -13.49 -4.33
N LYS A 194 15.54 -13.55 -3.08
CA LYS A 194 15.40 -14.80 -2.33
C LYS A 194 14.01 -14.87 -1.68
N GLY A 195 13.44 -16.07 -1.61
CA GLY A 195 12.12 -16.31 -1.02
C GLY A 195 12.12 -16.28 0.52
N ASP A 196 13.29 -16.37 1.15
CA ASP A 196 13.52 -16.27 2.59
C ASP A 196 13.94 -14.86 3.05
N ASP A 197 13.83 -13.87 2.16
CA ASP A 197 14.23 -12.49 2.47
C ASP A 197 13.48 -11.97 3.71
N PRO A 198 14.17 -11.48 4.75
CA PRO A 198 13.53 -10.99 5.97
C PRO A 198 12.47 -9.91 5.74
N ARG A 199 12.55 -9.18 4.62
CA ARG A 199 11.54 -8.18 4.22
C ARG A 199 10.20 -8.81 3.87
N LEU A 200 10.16 -10.07 3.40
CA LEU A 200 8.93 -10.81 3.15
C LEU A 200 8.26 -11.19 4.47
N ARG A 201 9.05 -11.69 5.44
CA ARG A 201 8.58 -11.97 6.79
C ARG A 201 8.05 -10.71 7.48
N TYR A 202 8.66 -9.55 7.24
CA TYR A 202 8.16 -8.28 7.75
C TYR A 202 6.74 -7.97 7.26
N LEU A 203 6.45 -8.21 5.97
CA LEU A 203 5.12 -7.99 5.38
C LEU A 203 4.06 -8.96 5.92
N GLU A 204 4.44 -10.20 6.22
CA GLU A 204 3.50 -11.25 6.67
C GLU A 204 3.24 -11.19 8.17
N GLU A 205 4.27 -10.97 8.98
CA GLU A 205 4.21 -11.17 10.44
C GLU A 205 4.50 -9.87 11.19
N THR A 206 5.63 -9.20 10.93
CA THR A 206 6.09 -8.09 11.77
C THR A 206 5.16 -6.88 11.69
N LEU A 207 4.76 -6.50 10.47
CA LEU A 207 3.83 -5.39 10.25
C LEU A 207 2.45 -5.72 10.82
N GLN A 208 1.97 -6.96 10.62
CA GLN A 208 0.69 -7.39 11.18
C GLN A 208 0.69 -7.31 12.70
N ASN A 209 1.71 -7.89 13.36
CA ASN A 209 1.84 -7.87 14.82
C ASN A 209 1.92 -6.44 15.37
N TYR A 210 2.61 -5.54 14.67
CA TYR A 210 2.66 -4.12 15.03
C TYR A 210 1.28 -3.46 14.94
N LEU A 211 0.55 -3.67 13.83
CA LEU A 211 -0.78 -3.11 13.63
C LEU A 211 -1.82 -3.69 14.60
N GLU A 212 -1.70 -4.97 14.96
CA GLU A 212 -2.55 -5.62 15.97
C GLU A 212 -2.31 -5.01 17.35
N LYS A 213 -1.06 -4.82 17.77
CA LYS A 213 -0.75 -4.12 19.02
C LYS A 213 -1.31 -2.70 19.06
N TRP A 214 -1.17 -1.96 17.96
CA TRP A 214 -1.75 -0.63 17.82
C TRP A 214 -3.28 -0.67 17.92
N LYS A 215 -3.94 -1.58 17.18
CA LYS A 215 -5.39 -1.76 17.23
C LYS A 215 -5.85 -2.10 18.65
N ASP A 216 -5.22 -3.08 19.30
CA ASP A 216 -5.57 -3.52 20.65
C ASP A 216 -5.43 -2.40 21.67
N HIS A 217 -4.41 -1.55 21.53
CA HIS A 217 -4.26 -0.37 22.36
C HIS A 217 -5.47 0.56 22.21
N THR A 218 -5.84 0.92 20.97
CA THR A 218 -6.96 1.83 20.70
C THR A 218 -8.32 1.26 21.14
N VAL A 219 -8.48 -0.06 21.10
CA VAL A 219 -9.66 -0.75 21.65
C VAL A 219 -9.69 -0.64 23.17
N LYS A 220 -8.56 -0.91 23.85
CA LYS A 220 -8.45 -0.81 25.31
C LYS A 220 -8.68 0.62 25.81
N THR A 221 -8.16 1.62 25.10
CA THR A 221 -8.32 3.04 25.45
C THR A 221 -9.65 3.64 24.96
N ARG A 222 -10.50 2.84 24.28
CA ARG A 222 -11.76 3.29 23.67
C ARG A 222 -11.58 4.44 22.67
N ASN A 223 -10.40 4.55 22.06
CA ASN A 223 -10.04 5.57 21.08
C ASN A 223 -10.17 5.02 19.64
N SER A 224 -11.41 4.81 19.18
CA SER A 224 -11.66 4.24 17.84
C SER A 224 -11.10 5.07 16.67
N GLN A 225 -10.91 6.38 16.87
CA GLN A 225 -10.32 7.29 15.89
C GLN A 225 -8.79 7.21 15.85
N GLY A 226 -8.16 6.64 16.89
CA GLY A 226 -6.71 6.51 16.99
C GLY A 226 -6.09 5.45 16.08
N PHE A 227 -6.89 4.63 15.37
CA PHE A 227 -6.42 3.55 14.49
C PHE A 227 -6.74 3.82 13.01
N LEU A 228 -6.51 2.85 12.12
CA LEU A 228 -7.00 2.85 10.74
C LEU A 228 -8.49 2.48 10.68
N SER A 229 -9.19 2.89 9.60
CA SER A 229 -10.52 2.33 9.30
C SER A 229 -10.42 0.82 9.11
N LYS A 230 -11.47 0.06 9.42
CA LYS A 230 -11.52 -1.39 9.23
C LYS A 230 -11.12 -1.80 7.80
N GLU A 231 -11.67 -1.12 6.81
CA GLU A 231 -11.48 -1.40 5.39
C GLU A 231 -10.02 -1.19 4.97
N THR A 232 -9.41 -0.08 5.40
CA THR A 232 -7.99 0.22 5.12
C THR A 232 -7.06 -0.76 5.82
N TYR A 233 -7.35 -1.12 7.08
CA TYR A 233 -6.57 -2.12 7.83
C TYR A 233 -6.61 -3.49 7.16
N GLU A 234 -7.81 -3.99 6.85
CA GLU A 234 -8.00 -5.30 6.20
C GLU A 234 -7.33 -5.33 4.82
N ALA A 235 -7.48 -4.27 4.02
CA ALA A 235 -6.83 -4.17 2.72
C ALA A 235 -5.31 -4.13 2.80
N LEU A 236 -4.75 -3.46 3.81
CA LEU A 236 -3.30 -3.40 4.05
C LEU A 236 -2.75 -4.79 4.36
N ILE A 237 -3.32 -5.48 5.35
CA ILE A 237 -2.89 -6.84 5.73
C ILE A 237 -3.06 -7.81 4.55
N PHE A 238 -4.19 -7.76 3.87
CA PHE A 238 -4.48 -8.60 2.70
C PHE A 238 -3.43 -8.42 1.60
N THR A 239 -3.12 -7.16 1.27
CA THR A 239 -2.17 -6.81 0.20
C THR A 239 -0.74 -7.18 0.57
N CYS A 240 -0.33 -7.00 1.83
CA CYS A 240 0.99 -7.39 2.32
C CYS A 240 1.19 -8.91 2.23
N LYS A 241 0.23 -9.71 2.74
CA LYS A 241 0.27 -11.17 2.66
C LYS A 241 0.30 -11.68 1.22
N SER A 242 -0.60 -11.17 0.37
CA SER A 242 -0.62 -11.51 -1.05
C SER A 242 0.68 -11.16 -1.76
N THR A 243 1.27 -10.01 -1.46
CA THR A 243 2.56 -9.58 -2.02
C THR A 243 3.70 -10.48 -1.60
N ALA A 244 3.81 -10.82 -0.33
CA ALA A 244 4.85 -11.72 0.14
C ALA A 244 4.71 -13.12 -0.49
N ALA A 245 3.51 -13.70 -0.48
CA ALA A 245 3.23 -15.00 -1.09
C ALA A 245 3.52 -15.02 -2.60
N CYS A 246 3.11 -13.98 -3.33
CA CYS A 246 3.36 -13.87 -4.76
C CYS A 246 4.85 -13.73 -5.08
N VAL A 247 5.61 -12.96 -4.29
CA VAL A 247 7.06 -12.84 -4.47
C VAL A 247 7.75 -14.19 -4.24
N ARG A 248 7.40 -14.91 -3.16
CA ARG A 248 7.95 -16.25 -2.89
C ARG A 248 7.67 -17.20 -4.04
N TYR A 249 6.42 -17.24 -4.49
CA TYR A 249 5.98 -18.06 -5.61
C TYR A 249 6.76 -17.76 -6.90
N LEU A 250 6.93 -16.48 -7.26
CA LEU A 250 7.66 -16.10 -8.46
C LEU A 250 9.15 -16.49 -8.40
N LEU A 251 9.78 -16.35 -7.24
CA LEU A 251 11.19 -16.69 -7.05
C LEU A 251 11.43 -18.20 -6.98
N GLN A 252 10.62 -18.91 -6.20
CA GLN A 252 10.83 -20.33 -5.86
C GLN A 252 10.22 -21.27 -6.89
N GLU A 253 8.97 -21.04 -7.29
CA GLU A 253 8.24 -21.93 -8.21
C GLU A 253 8.48 -21.52 -9.67
N ARG A 254 8.44 -20.21 -9.95
CA ARG A 254 8.61 -19.69 -11.32
C ARG A 254 10.04 -19.32 -11.68
N LYS A 255 10.99 -19.54 -10.75
CA LYS A 255 12.44 -19.36 -10.95
C LYS A 255 12.83 -17.98 -11.49
N PHE A 256 12.09 -16.93 -11.13
CA PHE A 256 12.50 -15.56 -11.42
C PHE A 256 13.81 -15.25 -10.71
N LYS A 257 14.75 -14.59 -11.40
CA LYS A 257 16.03 -14.14 -10.78
C LYS A 257 15.81 -13.05 -9.74
N PHE A 258 14.81 -12.20 -9.97
CA PHE A 258 14.38 -11.17 -9.03
C PHE A 258 12.94 -10.72 -9.32
N VAL A 259 12.31 -10.10 -8.33
CA VAL A 259 10.95 -9.53 -8.45
C VAL A 259 10.94 -8.05 -8.10
N LEU A 260 10.29 -7.26 -8.96
CA LEU A 260 10.06 -5.82 -8.78
C LEU A 260 8.60 -5.59 -8.35
N THR A 261 8.37 -5.34 -7.07
CA THR A 261 7.02 -5.09 -6.53
C THR A 261 6.38 -3.79 -7.02
N ARG A 262 7.18 -2.88 -7.59
CA ARG A 262 6.68 -1.69 -8.29
C ARG A 262 5.65 -2.06 -9.37
N ARG A 263 5.78 -3.22 -10.03
CA ARG A 263 4.84 -3.63 -11.10
C ARG A 263 3.55 -4.26 -10.58
N PHE A 264 3.32 -4.24 -9.26
CA PHE A 264 2.13 -4.81 -8.63
C PHE A 264 1.04 -3.77 -8.29
N SER A 265 1.22 -2.50 -8.66
CA SER A 265 0.19 -1.44 -8.55
C SER A 265 -0.44 -1.11 -9.90
N THR A 266 -1.61 -0.48 -9.87
CA THR A 266 -2.31 -0.01 -11.08
C THR A 266 -1.76 1.34 -11.59
N ASP A 267 -1.15 2.13 -10.71
CA ASP A 267 -0.65 3.50 -10.93
C ASP A 267 0.69 3.62 -11.70
N ILE A 268 1.21 2.54 -12.30
CA ILE A 268 2.54 2.53 -12.95
C ILE A 268 2.47 2.01 -14.38
#